data_AF-A0A0F8YU25-F1
#
_entry.id   AF-A0A0F8YU25-F1
#
_cell.length_a   1.000
_cell.length_b   1.000
_cell.length_c   1.000
_cell.angle_alpha   90.00
_cell.angle_beta   90.00
_cell.angle_gamma   90.00
#
_symmetry.space_group_name_H-M   'P 1'
#
loop_
_entity.id
_entity.type
_entity.pdbx_description
1 polymer ?
#
loop_
_entity_poly.entity_id
_entity_poly.type
_entity_poly.pdbx_seq_one_letter_code
_entity_poly.pdbx_strand_id
1 'polypeptide(L)'
;RDIEGFSIIPIENDLTRWWSKIELFKHFIKGPTLYMDLDTIIIDNIDHLVIPTKYSFVALRGFYRDIFNSGFMYWNGNFSFITDDFLRIIKEDFIGKNKVDLHPLGNDQNFICDRLIYNGIIHGVWQDLFPGSIISYKIHIKDNRKNIDFIKNASVVCFHGKPRPRDINWNIGSMNR
;
A
#
# COMPACT_ATOMS: atom_id res chain seq x y z
N ARG A 1 -12.10 -21.50 -0.42
CA ARG A 1 -11.03 -22.52 -0.45
C ARG A 1 -10.03 -22.07 0.58
N ASP A 2 -9.83 -22.85 1.64
CA ASP A 2 -8.80 -22.54 2.63
C ASP A 2 -7.43 -22.76 2.01
N ILE A 3 -6.51 -21.82 2.22
CA ILE A 3 -5.12 -21.92 1.78
C ILE A 3 -4.31 -22.15 3.05
N GLU A 4 -3.65 -23.31 3.11
CA GLU A 4 -2.84 -23.70 4.28
C GLU A 4 -1.78 -22.63 4.61
N GLY A 5 -1.69 -22.26 5.88
CA GLY A 5 -0.79 -21.20 6.36
C GLY A 5 -1.32 -19.78 6.19
N PHE A 6 -2.51 -19.58 5.62
CA PHE A 6 -3.12 -18.26 5.43
C PHE A 6 -4.46 -18.14 6.14
N SER A 7 -4.68 -17.00 6.80
CA SER A 7 -6.00 -16.60 7.26
C SER A 7 -6.72 -15.85 6.14
N ILE A 8 -7.92 -16.31 5.78
CA ILE A 8 -8.74 -15.69 4.74
C ILE A 8 -9.80 -14.80 5.41
N ILE A 9 -9.82 -13.52 5.05
CA ILE A 9 -10.82 -12.56 5.50
C ILE A 9 -11.69 -12.22 4.29
N PRO A 10 -13.02 -12.51 4.32
CA PRO A 10 -13.91 -12.16 3.23
C PRO A 10 -14.10 -10.63 3.16
N ILE A 11 -14.24 -10.10 1.95
CA ILE A 11 -14.66 -8.71 1.71
C ILE A 11 -16.13 -8.59 2.13
N GLU A 12 -16.50 -7.56 2.88
CA GLU A 12 -17.86 -7.43 3.41
C GLU A 12 -18.76 -6.52 2.58
N ASN A 13 -18.20 -5.50 1.89
CA ASN A 13 -18.99 -4.46 1.23
C ASN A 13 -18.94 -4.53 -0.32
N ASP A 14 -18.33 -5.59 -0.87
CA ASP A 14 -18.15 -5.82 -2.32
C ASP A 14 -17.67 -4.56 -3.09
N LEU A 15 -16.79 -3.79 -2.45
CA LEU A 15 -16.29 -2.53 -3.00
C LEU A 15 -15.45 -2.78 -4.25
N THR A 16 -15.80 -2.15 -5.36
CA THR A 16 -15.10 -2.41 -6.62
C THR A 16 -13.63 -1.97 -6.60
N ARG A 17 -12.76 -2.79 -7.20
CA ARG A 17 -11.34 -2.48 -7.48
C ARG A 17 -10.53 -2.15 -6.23
N TRP A 18 -9.80 -1.03 -6.23
CA TRP A 18 -8.91 -0.62 -5.15
C TRP A 18 -9.65 -0.22 -3.87
N TRP A 19 -10.96 0.06 -3.94
CA TRP A 19 -11.73 0.48 -2.76
C TRP A 19 -11.91 -0.64 -1.74
N SER A 20 -11.82 -1.91 -2.14
CA SER A 20 -11.76 -3.04 -1.20
C SER A 20 -10.61 -2.91 -0.19
N LYS A 21 -9.53 -2.20 -0.53
CA LYS A 21 -8.39 -1.91 0.36
C LYS A 21 -8.83 -1.13 1.62
N ILE A 22 -9.87 -0.30 1.52
CA ILE A 22 -10.34 0.50 2.65
C ILE A 22 -10.86 -0.38 3.79
N GLU A 23 -11.37 -1.58 3.51
CA GLU A 23 -11.86 -2.50 4.53
C GLU A 23 -10.74 -3.07 5.41
N LEU A 24 -9.47 -2.98 5.01
CA LEU A 24 -8.35 -3.49 5.80
C LEU A 24 -8.28 -2.83 7.19
N PHE A 25 -8.59 -1.53 7.28
CA PHE A 25 -8.41 -0.77 8.52
C PHE A 25 -9.39 -1.15 9.64
N LYS A 26 -10.57 -1.72 9.32
CA LYS A 26 -11.47 -2.30 10.33
C LYS A 26 -11.10 -3.73 10.75
N HIS A 27 -10.37 -4.46 9.90
CA HIS A 27 -9.98 -5.84 10.19
C HIS A 27 -8.70 -5.92 11.04
N PHE A 28 -7.79 -4.94 10.91
CA PHE A 28 -6.50 -4.93 11.58
C PHE A 28 -6.36 -3.73 12.53
N ILE A 29 -7.00 -3.82 13.70
CA ILE A 29 -7.14 -2.69 14.66
C ILE A 29 -6.20 -2.74 15.89
N LYS A 30 -5.48 -3.84 16.11
CA LYS A 30 -4.81 -4.12 17.39
C LYS A 30 -3.28 -4.12 17.37
N GLY A 31 -2.63 -4.21 16.22
CA GLY A 31 -1.19 -4.46 16.17
C GLY A 31 -0.50 -3.78 15.00
N PRO A 32 0.84 -3.91 14.96
CA PRO A 32 1.60 -3.54 13.78
C PRO A 32 1.08 -4.38 12.61
N THR A 33 0.64 -3.70 11.57
CA THR A 33 0.11 -4.30 10.35
C THR A 33 0.91 -3.77 9.18
N LEU A 34 1.50 -4.67 8.40
CA LEU A 34 2.17 -4.34 7.15
C LEU A 34 1.30 -4.80 5.98
N TYR A 35 1.00 -3.88 5.08
CA TYR A 35 0.23 -4.10 3.87
C TYR A 35 1.08 -3.83 2.63
N MET A 36 0.86 -4.62 1.58
CA MET A 36 1.44 -4.41 0.26
C MET A 36 0.43 -4.74 -0.83
N ASP A 37 0.41 -3.94 -1.90
CA ASP A 37 -0.38 -4.23 -3.09
C ASP A 37 0.09 -5.53 -3.75
N LEU A 38 -0.83 -6.22 -4.42
CA LEU A 38 -0.59 -7.51 -5.10
C LEU A 38 0.41 -7.42 -6.27
N ASP A 39 0.80 -6.21 -6.65
CA ASP A 39 1.83 -5.93 -7.65
C ASP A 39 3.19 -5.60 -7.01
N THR A 40 3.47 -6.19 -5.85
CA THR A 40 4.75 -6.09 -5.13
C THR A 40 5.46 -7.45 -5.09
N ILE A 41 6.79 -7.45 -5.20
CA ILE A 41 7.64 -8.64 -5.01
C ILE A 41 8.58 -8.39 -3.82
N ILE A 42 8.61 -9.33 -2.88
CA ILE A 42 9.62 -9.38 -1.81
C ILE A 42 10.83 -10.15 -2.34
N ILE A 43 12.02 -9.56 -2.22
CA ILE A 43 13.27 -10.08 -2.77
C ILE A 43 14.35 -10.28 -1.70
N ASP A 44 14.08 -9.88 -0.45
CA ASP A 44 14.93 -10.12 0.70
C ASP A 44 14.14 -10.17 2.01
N ASN A 45 14.83 -10.41 3.12
CA ASN A 45 14.31 -10.19 4.46
C ASN A 45 13.72 -8.76 4.59
N ILE A 46 12.56 -8.67 5.25
CA ILE A 46 11.82 -7.42 5.47
C ILE A 46 11.57 -7.15 6.95
N ASP A 47 12.28 -7.81 7.86
CA ASP A 47 12.03 -7.69 9.31
C ASP A 47 12.27 -6.25 9.78
N HIS A 48 13.22 -5.54 9.15
CA HIS A 48 13.47 -4.12 9.42
C HIS A 48 12.29 -3.21 9.05
N LEU A 49 11.36 -3.66 8.20
CA LEU A 49 10.14 -2.93 7.84
C LEU A 49 8.98 -3.18 8.82
N VAL A 50 9.15 -4.06 9.81
CA VAL A 50 8.12 -4.40 10.81
C VAL A 50 8.61 -4.10 12.24
N ILE A 51 9.42 -3.03 12.38
CA ILE A 51 9.92 -2.56 13.68
C ILE A 51 9.11 -1.36 14.20
N PRO A 52 9.10 -1.10 15.51
CA PRO A 52 8.51 0.11 16.07
C PRO A 52 9.12 1.35 15.41
N THR A 53 8.29 2.13 14.73
CA THR A 53 8.68 3.44 14.20
C THR A 53 8.14 4.53 15.13
N LYS A 54 8.72 5.74 15.07
CA LYS A 54 8.15 6.91 15.77
C LYS A 54 6.77 7.31 15.23
N TYR A 55 6.36 6.76 14.09
CA TYR A 55 5.07 7.00 13.45
C TYR A 55 4.13 5.81 13.69
N SER A 56 2.87 6.11 14.00
CA SER A 56 1.80 5.11 14.05
C SER A 56 1.31 4.68 12.68
N PHE A 57 1.67 5.43 11.61
CA PHE A 57 1.36 5.13 10.22
C PHE A 57 2.57 5.45 9.34
N VAL A 58 2.89 4.59 8.38
CA VAL A 58 3.96 4.79 7.39
C VAL A 58 3.44 4.40 6.01
N ALA A 59 3.74 5.19 4.99
CA ALA A 59 3.33 4.93 3.62
C ALA A 59 4.45 5.21 2.63
N LEU A 60 4.25 4.81 1.36
CA LEU A 60 5.17 5.16 0.29
C LEU A 60 4.97 6.62 -0.11
N ARG A 61 6.08 7.24 -0.49
CA ARG A 61 6.07 8.35 -1.44
C ARG A 61 5.93 7.82 -2.87
N GLY A 62 5.15 8.50 -3.69
CA GLY A 62 5.02 8.19 -5.11
C GLY A 62 6.37 8.22 -5.82
N PHE A 63 6.61 7.24 -6.68
CA PHE A 63 7.91 7.12 -7.37
C PHE A 63 8.13 8.15 -8.48
N TYR A 64 7.06 8.73 -9.05
CA TYR A 64 7.14 9.77 -10.08
C TYR A 64 6.87 11.18 -9.56
N ARG A 65 6.16 11.29 -8.43
CA ARG A 65 5.70 12.55 -7.85
C ARG A 65 5.72 12.40 -6.34
N ASP A 66 6.07 13.48 -5.66
CA ASP A 66 6.08 13.53 -4.19
C ASP A 66 4.66 13.62 -3.63
N ILE A 67 3.95 12.49 -3.69
CA ILE A 67 2.57 12.32 -3.23
C ILE A 67 2.45 11.05 -2.40
N PHE A 68 1.48 11.00 -1.50
CA PHE A 68 1.15 9.78 -0.74
C PHE A 68 0.84 8.61 -1.69
N ASN A 69 1.31 7.41 -1.33
CA ASN A 69 1.04 6.19 -2.07
C ASN A 69 0.73 5.03 -1.12
N SER A 70 -0.43 4.39 -1.33
CA SER A 70 -0.99 3.31 -0.51
C SER A 70 -0.53 1.90 -0.93
N GLY A 71 0.50 1.80 -1.79
CA GLY A 71 0.97 0.53 -2.33
C GLY A 71 1.79 -0.31 -1.36
N PHE A 72 2.35 0.32 -0.33
CA PHE A 72 3.05 -0.36 0.76
C PHE A 72 2.87 0.50 2.02
N MET A 73 2.14 -0.01 3.00
CA MET A 73 1.70 0.73 4.18
C MET A 73 2.02 -0.04 5.45
N TYR A 74 2.27 0.68 6.52
CA TYR A 74 2.31 0.16 7.87
C TYR A 74 1.41 0.99 8.77
N TRP A 75 0.71 0.35 9.69
CA TRP A 75 0.05 1.04 10.80
C TRP A 75 0.15 0.23 12.08
N ASN A 76 0.16 0.92 13.21
CA ASN A 76 0.13 0.30 14.53
C ASN A 76 -0.97 0.94 15.38
N GLY A 77 -1.96 0.13 15.73
CA GLY A 77 -3.15 0.56 16.47
C GLY A 77 -4.39 0.65 15.59
N ASN A 78 -5.38 1.39 16.07
CA ASN A 78 -6.70 1.42 15.46
C ASN A 78 -6.84 2.56 14.45
N PHE A 79 -6.97 2.21 13.17
CA PHE A 79 -7.24 3.13 12.06
C PHE A 79 -8.61 2.89 11.41
N SER A 80 -9.53 2.20 12.10
CA SER A 80 -10.87 1.87 11.58
C SER A 80 -11.65 3.09 11.12
N PHE A 81 -11.37 4.28 11.69
CA PHE A 81 -11.97 5.54 11.28
C PHE A 81 -11.87 5.80 9.76
N ILE A 82 -10.83 5.30 9.09
CA ILE A 82 -10.70 5.39 7.62
C ILE A 82 -11.83 4.61 6.96
N THR A 83 -12.07 3.37 7.39
CA THR A 83 -13.18 2.56 6.89
C THR A 83 -14.52 3.14 7.29
N ASP A 84 -14.68 3.54 8.55
CA ASP A 84 -15.93 4.04 9.11
C ASP A 84 -16.38 5.32 8.38
N ASP A 85 -15.46 6.26 8.14
CA ASP A 85 -15.73 7.47 7.37
C ASP A 85 -16.07 7.17 5.92
N PHE A 86 -15.37 6.22 5.28
CA PHE A 86 -15.68 5.83 3.90
C PHE A 86 -17.11 5.27 3.81
N LEU A 87 -17.44 4.31 4.67
CA LEU A 87 -18.77 3.68 4.71
C LEU A 87 -19.88 4.69 5.05
N ARG A 88 -19.59 5.66 5.91
CA ARG A 88 -20.51 6.75 6.22
C ARG A 88 -20.76 7.64 5.00
N ILE A 89 -19.70 8.10 4.33
CA ILE A 89 -19.80 8.97 3.14
C ILE A 89 -20.59 8.28 2.04
N ILE A 90 -20.24 7.03 1.70
CA ILE A 90 -20.99 6.32 0.66
C ILE A 90 -22.45 6.20 1.06
N LYS A 91 -22.76 5.81 2.32
CA LYS A 91 -24.14 5.64 2.78
C LYS A 91 -24.95 6.94 2.71
N GLU A 92 -24.35 8.07 3.07
CA GLU A 92 -24.97 9.41 2.98
C GLU A 92 -25.23 9.81 1.52
N ASP A 93 -24.28 9.56 0.62
CA ASP A 93 -24.43 9.79 -0.83
C ASP A 93 -25.43 8.83 -1.50
N PHE A 94 -25.80 7.75 -0.81
CA PHE A 94 -26.59 6.62 -1.31
C PHE A 94 -28.09 6.67 -1.03
N ILE A 95 -28.64 7.71 -0.39
CA ILE A 95 -30.11 7.83 -0.25
C ILE A 95 -30.73 7.98 -1.65
N GLY A 96 -31.12 6.86 -2.26
CA GLY A 96 -31.87 6.78 -3.53
C GLY A 96 -31.11 6.47 -4.83
N LYS A 97 -29.84 5.98 -4.81
CA LYS A 97 -29.07 5.70 -6.05
C LYS A 97 -28.66 4.22 -6.22
N ASN A 98 -28.69 3.72 -7.46
CA ASN A 98 -28.34 2.33 -7.82
C ASN A 98 -26.83 2.04 -7.91
N LYS A 99 -25.96 3.08 -7.96
CA LYS A 99 -24.49 2.94 -7.97
C LYS A 99 -23.84 4.14 -7.27
N VAL A 100 -22.77 3.88 -6.51
CA VAL A 100 -21.93 4.95 -5.94
C VAL A 100 -21.16 5.61 -7.08
N ASP A 101 -21.15 6.95 -7.10
CA ASP A 101 -20.10 7.67 -7.81
C ASP A 101 -18.98 7.99 -6.81
N LEU A 102 -17.88 7.23 -6.89
CA LEU A 102 -16.70 7.41 -6.04
C LEU A 102 -15.69 8.39 -6.65
N HIS A 103 -15.95 8.93 -7.85
CA HIS A 103 -15.05 9.88 -8.49
C HIS A 103 -14.71 11.11 -7.63
N PRO A 104 -15.66 11.70 -6.85
CA PRO A 104 -15.35 12.82 -5.95
C PRO A 104 -14.34 12.47 -4.85
N LEU A 105 -14.26 11.20 -4.45
CA LEU A 105 -13.29 10.70 -3.46
C LEU A 105 -11.91 10.42 -4.07
N GLY A 106 -11.76 10.60 -5.38
CA GLY A 106 -10.53 10.32 -6.11
C GLY A 106 -10.22 8.83 -6.16
N ASN A 107 -9.17 8.42 -5.45
CA ASN A 107 -8.73 7.03 -5.35
C ASN A 107 -8.42 6.68 -3.88
N ASP A 108 -8.11 5.41 -3.62
CA ASP A 108 -7.82 4.93 -2.26
C ASP A 108 -6.67 5.70 -1.60
N GLN A 109 -5.58 5.99 -2.32
CA GLN A 109 -4.44 6.71 -1.75
C GLN A 109 -4.80 8.13 -1.32
N ASN A 110 -5.59 8.86 -2.11
CA ASN A 110 -6.01 10.22 -1.78
C ASN A 110 -6.94 10.20 -0.58
N PHE A 111 -7.92 9.29 -0.58
CA PHE A 111 -8.87 9.16 0.52
C PHE A 111 -8.17 8.82 1.84
N ILE A 112 -7.26 7.85 1.84
CA ILE A 112 -6.48 7.47 3.03
C ILE A 112 -5.67 8.67 3.54
N CYS A 113 -4.94 9.35 2.65
CA CYS A 113 -4.15 10.53 3.01
C CYS A 113 -5.01 11.64 3.63
N ASP A 114 -6.15 11.95 3.01
CA ASP A 114 -7.08 12.97 3.50
C ASP A 114 -7.63 12.63 4.88
N ARG A 115 -7.91 11.35 5.18
CA ARG A 115 -8.41 10.91 6.49
C ARG A 115 -7.32 10.95 7.57
N LEU A 116 -6.07 10.63 7.22
CA LEU A 116 -4.95 10.81 8.13
C LEU A 116 -4.77 12.29 8.51
N ILE A 117 -4.75 13.18 7.52
CA ILE A 117 -4.60 14.62 7.72
C ILE A 117 -5.76 15.18 8.56
N TYR A 118 -7.01 14.81 8.22
CA TYR A 118 -8.20 15.26 8.94
C TYR A 118 -8.17 14.88 10.43
N ASN A 119 -7.60 13.73 10.77
CA ASN A 119 -7.46 13.26 12.16
C ASN A 119 -6.14 13.71 12.82
N GLY A 120 -5.40 14.64 12.21
CA GLY A 120 -4.15 15.15 12.77
C GLY A 120 -3.01 14.14 12.81
N ILE A 121 -3.07 13.07 12.01
CA ILE A 121 -2.08 12.01 11.99
C ILE A 121 -0.98 12.35 10.99
N ILE A 122 0.25 12.49 11.49
CA ILE A 122 1.45 12.62 10.67
C ILE A 122 1.98 11.21 10.38
N HIS A 123 2.05 10.85 9.10
CA HIS A 123 2.61 9.57 8.66
C HIS A 123 4.12 9.69 8.38
N GLY A 124 4.84 8.59 8.56
CA GLY A 124 6.20 8.44 8.08
C GLY A 124 6.26 8.05 6.60
N VAL A 125 7.39 8.31 5.96
CA VAL A 125 7.64 7.93 4.57
C VAL A 125 8.70 6.83 4.51
N TRP A 126 8.37 5.71 3.89
CA TRP A 126 9.27 4.55 3.81
C TRP A 126 10.65 4.90 3.24
N GLN A 127 10.67 5.70 2.18
CA GLN A 127 11.91 6.08 1.50
C GLN A 127 12.81 6.99 2.35
N ASP A 128 12.26 7.65 3.37
CA ASP A 128 13.04 8.47 4.31
C ASP A 128 13.51 7.64 5.51
N LEU A 129 12.71 6.67 5.96
CA LEU A 129 13.04 5.78 7.07
C LEU A 129 14.06 4.69 6.67
N PHE A 130 13.89 4.09 5.49
CA PHE A 130 14.74 3.01 4.97
C PHE A 130 15.09 3.27 3.49
N PRO A 131 15.98 4.24 3.21
CA PRO A 131 16.34 4.61 1.84
C PRO A 131 16.83 3.40 1.02
N GLY A 132 16.23 3.20 -0.16
CA GLY A 132 16.60 2.12 -1.09
C GLY A 132 16.04 0.74 -0.74
N SER A 133 15.39 0.56 0.42
CA SER A 133 14.80 -0.75 0.78
C SER A 133 13.59 -1.12 -0.07
N ILE A 134 12.77 -0.13 -0.45
CA ILE A 134 11.60 -0.32 -1.30
C ILE A 134 11.79 0.49 -2.59
N ILE A 135 11.81 -0.21 -3.73
CA ILE A 135 12.12 0.39 -5.03
C ILE A 135 11.03 0.13 -6.07
N SER A 136 10.91 1.03 -7.03
CA SER A 136 10.14 0.81 -8.25
C SER A 136 10.86 -0.10 -9.25
N TYR A 137 10.16 -1.11 -9.77
CA TYR A 137 10.65 -1.92 -10.89
C TYR A 137 10.94 -1.05 -12.12
N LYS A 138 10.01 -0.16 -12.50
CA LYS A 138 10.15 0.59 -13.75
C LYS A 138 11.30 1.58 -13.69
N ILE A 139 11.35 2.37 -12.62
CA ILE A 139 12.31 3.46 -12.50
C ILE A 139 13.71 2.91 -12.18
N HIS A 140 13.83 2.02 -11.20
CA HIS A 140 15.15 1.63 -10.69
C HIS A 140 15.72 0.41 -11.41
N ILE A 141 14.88 -0.54 -11.86
CA ILE A 141 15.36 -1.78 -12.50
C ILE A 141 15.27 -1.71 -14.02
N LYS A 142 14.11 -1.35 -14.57
CA LYS A 142 13.91 -1.36 -16.03
C LYS A 142 14.65 -0.19 -16.71
N ASP A 143 14.41 1.02 -16.22
CA ASP A 143 14.89 2.25 -16.87
C ASP A 143 16.29 2.66 -16.39
N ASN A 144 16.73 2.20 -15.20
CA ASN A 144 18.00 2.61 -14.58
C ASN A 144 18.95 1.45 -14.23
N ARG A 145 19.08 0.45 -15.12
CA ARG A 145 19.96 -0.73 -14.95
C ARG A 145 21.44 -0.42 -14.63
N LYS A 146 21.88 0.82 -14.80
CA LYS A 146 23.28 1.24 -14.61
C LYS A 146 23.62 1.57 -13.15
N ASN A 147 22.64 1.75 -12.26
CA ASN A 147 22.87 2.07 -10.86
C ASN A 147 22.62 0.85 -9.95
N ILE A 148 23.51 -0.14 -10.04
CA ILE A 148 23.41 -1.43 -9.34
C ILE A 148 23.50 -1.26 -7.82
N ASP A 149 24.29 -0.30 -7.33
CA ASP A 149 24.49 -0.11 -5.89
C ASP A 149 23.21 0.34 -5.18
N PHE A 150 22.33 1.08 -5.86
CA PHE A 150 21.00 1.42 -5.31
C PHE A 150 20.08 0.19 -5.16
N ILE A 151 20.27 -0.83 -5.99
CA ILE A 151 19.46 -2.05 -6.00
C ILE A 151 19.93 -3.05 -4.92
N LYS A 152 21.21 -3.01 -4.54
CA LYS A 152 21.77 -3.96 -3.55
C LYS A 152 21.07 -3.91 -2.19
N ASN A 153 20.55 -2.75 -1.80
CA ASN A 153 19.86 -2.56 -0.52
C ASN A 153 18.35 -2.85 -0.60
N ALA A 154 17.83 -3.23 -1.76
CA ALA A 154 16.41 -3.45 -1.95
C ALA A 154 15.97 -4.81 -1.39
N SER A 155 14.91 -4.78 -0.58
CA SER A 155 14.18 -5.95 -0.10
C SER A 155 12.79 -6.07 -0.72
N VAL A 156 12.27 -4.99 -1.30
CA VAL A 156 10.93 -4.92 -1.89
C VAL A 156 10.95 -4.20 -3.23
N VAL A 157 10.24 -4.76 -4.22
CA VAL A 157 10.08 -4.18 -5.55
C VAL A 157 8.61 -3.96 -5.88
N CYS A 158 8.20 -2.71 -6.05
CA CYS A 158 6.84 -2.31 -6.39
C CYS A 158 6.64 -2.14 -7.90
N PHE A 159 5.52 -2.62 -8.44
CA PHE A 159 5.15 -2.52 -9.85
C PHE A 159 3.95 -1.59 -10.05
N HIS A 160 4.22 -0.29 -10.15
CA HIS A 160 3.19 0.71 -10.44
C HIS A 160 2.83 0.74 -11.94
N GLY A 161 1.70 0.09 -12.29
CA GLY A 161 1.19 -0.01 -13.66
C GLY A 161 1.77 -1.19 -14.43
N LYS A 162 2.04 -1.02 -15.74
CA LYS A 162 2.65 -2.05 -16.59
C LYS A 162 4.18 -1.86 -16.69
N PRO A 163 4.96 -2.95 -16.77
CA PRO A 163 4.53 -4.35 -16.62
C PRO A 163 4.11 -4.67 -15.17
N ARG A 164 3.30 -5.72 -14.99
CA ARG A 164 3.01 -6.37 -13.71
C ARG A 164 4.02 -7.51 -13.47
N PRO A 165 4.19 -8.02 -12.23
CA PRO A 165 5.09 -9.15 -11.95
C PRO A 165 4.93 -10.33 -12.90
N ARG A 166 3.68 -10.73 -13.17
CA ARG A 166 3.36 -11.82 -14.10
C ARG A 166 3.75 -11.56 -15.55
N ASP A 167 3.81 -10.30 -15.99
CA ASP A 167 4.18 -9.96 -17.37
C ASP A 167 5.68 -10.18 -17.63
N ILE A 168 6.49 -10.34 -16.57
CA ILE A 168 7.91 -10.65 -16.64
C ILE A 168 8.25 -12.01 -16.02
N ASN A 169 7.25 -12.89 -15.88
CA ASN A 169 7.39 -14.20 -15.24
C ASN A 169 8.03 -14.15 -13.84
N TRP A 170 7.71 -13.10 -13.06
CA TRP A 170 8.27 -12.88 -11.71
C TRP A 170 9.79 -12.73 -11.66
N ASN A 171 10.44 -12.61 -12.82
CA ASN A 171 11.89 -12.52 -12.93
C ASN A 171 12.32 -11.06 -13.14
N ILE A 172 12.84 -10.46 -12.08
CA ILE A 172 13.34 -9.08 -12.09
C ILE A 172 14.79 -8.94 -12.60
N GLY A 173 15.39 -10.04 -13.07
CA GLY A 173 16.79 -10.13 -13.46
C GLY A 173 17.71 -10.54 -12.31
N SER A 174 18.93 -10.98 -12.62
CA SER A 174 19.96 -11.30 -11.63
C SER A 174 20.43 -10.02 -10.93
N MET A 175 19.98 -9.83 -9.69
CA MET A 175 20.60 -8.89 -8.77
C MET A 175 21.79 -9.63 -8.15
N ASN A 176 22.97 -9.53 -8.76
CA ASN A 176 24.19 -10.05 -8.15
C ASN A 176 24.40 -9.29 -6.84
N ARG A 177 24.14 -9.95 -5.71
CA ARG A 177 24.48 -9.48 -4.37
C ARG A 177 25.91 -9.84 -4.06
#